data_AF-A0A2N0MM01-F1
#
_entry.id   AF-A0A2N0MM01-F1
#
_cell.length_a   1.000
_cell.length_b   1.000
_cell.length_c   1.000
_cell.angle_alpha   90.00
_cell.angle_beta   90.00
_cell.angle_gamma   90.00
#
_symmetry.space_group_name_H-M   'P 1'
#
loop_
_entity.id
_entity.type
_entity.pdbx_description
1 polymer ?
#
loop_
_entity_poly.entity_id
_entity_poly.type
_entity_poly.pdbx_seq_one_letter_code
_entity_poly.pdbx_strand_id
1 'polypeptide(L)'
;MHRTPYPDVNGLLDSLLSKMQYVLREKLVGLYLYGSLATGDFDHDVSDIDLLAATASDISDSEVQALREMHAGLARDYESWDNASTSITYP
;
A
#
# COMPACT_ATOMS: atom_id res chain seq x y z
N MET A 1 11.36 -6.90 -0.70
CA MET A 1 10.71 -6.12 -1.79
C MET A 1 11.75 -5.84 -2.86
N HIS A 2 11.38 -5.87 -4.14
CA HIS A 2 12.27 -5.38 -5.20
C HIS A 2 12.41 -3.86 -5.03
N ARG A 3 13.64 -3.33 -5.10
CA ARG A 3 13.89 -1.90 -4.95
C ARG A 3 13.61 -1.21 -6.29
N THR A 4 12.78 -0.18 -6.26
CA THR A 4 12.57 0.73 -7.40
C THR A 4 13.70 1.76 -7.47
N PRO A 5 13.87 2.48 -8.59
CA PRO A 5 14.78 3.61 -8.67
C PRO A 5 14.40 4.80 -7.77
N TYR A 6 13.19 4.82 -7.22
CA TYR A 6 12.63 5.94 -6.45
C TYR A 6 12.77 5.68 -4.93
N PRO A 7 13.68 6.38 -4.22
CA PRO A 7 13.97 6.09 -2.81
C PRO A 7 12.79 6.37 -1.87
N ASP A 8 11.99 7.38 -2.17
CA ASP A 8 10.78 7.76 -1.44
C ASP A 8 9.67 6.72 -1.60
N VAL A 9 9.44 6.23 -2.83
CA VAL A 9 8.52 5.11 -3.10
C VAL A 9 8.96 3.87 -2.33
N ASN A 10 10.25 3.55 -2.35
CA ASN A 10 10.79 2.44 -1.59
C ASN A 10 10.54 2.58 -0.07
N GLY A 11 10.67 3.79 0.48
CA GLY A 11 10.38 4.07 1.89
C GLY A 11 8.89 3.94 2.22
N LEU A 12 8.01 4.44 1.34
CA LEU A 12 6.56 4.29 1.44
C LEU A 12 6.15 2.81 1.45
N LEU A 13 6.70 2.03 0.51
CA LEU A 13 6.43 0.60 0.38
C LEU A 13 6.89 -0.19 1.63
N ASP A 14 8.08 0.11 2.15
CA ASP A 14 8.60 -0.52 3.37
C ASP A 14 7.73 -0.17 4.60
N SER A 15 7.29 1.09 4.70
CA SER A 15 6.41 1.57 5.78
C SER A 15 5.03 0.91 5.71
N LEU A 16 4.40 0.90 4.54
CA LEU A 16 3.11 0.26 4.32
C LEU A 16 3.16 -1.24 4.64
N LEU A 17 4.16 -1.96 4.12
CA LEU A 17 4.32 -3.39 4.39
C LEU A 17 4.44 -3.65 5.90
N SER A 18 5.27 -2.89 6.60
CA SER A 18 5.46 -3.03 8.05
C SER A 18 4.17 -2.79 8.83
N LYS A 19 3.42 -1.74 8.46
CA LYS A 19 2.13 -1.42 9.11
C LYS A 19 1.05 -2.47 8.79
N MET A 20 1.00 -2.98 7.56
CA MET A 20 0.07 -4.06 7.18
C MET A 20 0.40 -5.37 7.90
N GLN A 21 1.67 -5.72 8.06
CA GLN A 21 2.11 -6.86 8.87
C GLN A 21 1.67 -6.71 10.33
N TYR A 22 1.72 -5.50 10.88
CA TYR A 22 1.24 -5.25 12.24
C TYR A 22 -0.28 -5.47 12.38
N VAL A 23 -1.06 -4.97 11.41
CA VAL A 23 -2.53 -5.07 11.44
C VAL A 23 -3.02 -6.49 11.16
N LEU A 24 -2.51 -7.13 10.11
CA LEU A 24 -2.99 -8.43 9.62
C LEU A 24 -2.22 -9.63 10.19
N ARG A 25 -1.03 -9.41 10.74
CA ARG A 25 -0.17 -10.44 11.35
C ARG A 25 0.03 -11.63 10.39
N GLU A 26 -0.11 -12.84 10.92
CA GLU A 26 -0.02 -14.12 10.20
C GLU A 26 -0.99 -14.22 9.00
N LYS A 27 -2.04 -13.37 8.95
CA LYS A 27 -2.99 -13.40 7.83
C LYS A 27 -2.41 -12.79 6.56
N LEU A 28 -1.41 -11.90 6.62
CA LEU A 28 -0.81 -11.33 5.42
C LEU A 28 0.13 -12.35 4.77
N VAL A 29 -0.30 -12.92 3.65
CA VAL A 29 0.51 -13.88 2.88
C VAL A 29 1.52 -13.17 2.00
N GLY A 30 1.13 -12.03 1.43
CA GLY A 30 2.01 -11.25 0.58
C GLY A 30 1.40 -9.92 0.17
N LEU A 31 2.28 -9.00 -0.20
CA LEU A 31 1.94 -7.71 -0.78
C LEU A 31 2.59 -7.62 -2.15
N TYR A 32 1.77 -7.45 -3.18
CA TYR A 32 2.19 -7.49 -4.57
C TYR A 32 1.99 -6.12 -5.21
N LEU A 33 3.04 -5.64 -5.87
CA LEU A 33 2.98 -4.45 -6.69
C LEU A 33 2.43 -4.81 -8.07
N TYR A 34 1.53 -3.98 -8.58
CA TYR A 34 1.04 -4.05 -9.96
C TYR A 34 0.99 -2.64 -10.56
N GLY A 35 0.42 -2.51 -11.76
CA GLY A 35 0.28 -1.22 -12.43
C GLY A 35 1.60 -0.68 -13.01
N SER A 36 1.65 0.63 -13.22
CA SER A 36 2.73 1.31 -13.96
C SER A 36 4.10 1.13 -13.31
N LEU A 37 4.17 1.09 -11.97
CA LEU A 37 5.41 0.83 -11.23
C LEU A 37 5.95 -0.59 -11.44
N ALA A 38 5.08 -1.56 -11.69
CA ALA A 38 5.49 -2.92 -12.02
C ALA A 38 5.84 -3.09 -13.51
N THR A 39 5.19 -2.35 -14.41
CA THR A 39 5.42 -2.45 -15.87
C THR A 39 6.58 -1.57 -16.36
N GLY A 40 7.02 -0.60 -15.56
CA GLY A 40 8.09 0.34 -15.91
C GLY A 40 7.62 1.64 -16.56
N ASP A 41 6.31 1.81 -16.73
CA ASP A 41 5.68 3.03 -17.27
C ASP A 41 5.32 4.04 -16.16
N PHE A 42 6.01 3.96 -15.03
CA PHE A 42 5.73 4.80 -13.87
C PHE A 42 6.28 6.22 -14.06
N ASP A 43 5.38 7.17 -13.93
CA ASP A 43 5.71 8.59 -13.86
C ASP A 43 5.58 9.06 -12.40
N HIS A 44 6.71 9.45 -11.81
CA HIS A 44 6.81 9.84 -10.39
C HIS A 44 5.92 11.04 -10.03
N ASP A 45 5.61 11.91 -10.99
CA ASP A 45 4.83 13.13 -10.74
C ASP A 45 3.31 12.90 -10.80
N VAL A 46 2.85 11.85 -11.50
CA VAL A 46 1.41 11.66 -11.80
C VAL A 46 0.87 10.25 -11.59
N SER A 47 1.73 9.24 -11.43
CA SER A 47 1.30 7.85 -11.30
C SER A 47 0.99 7.49 -9.85
N ASP A 48 -0.14 6.80 -9.67
CA ASP A 48 -0.48 6.17 -8.40
C ASP A 48 0.41 4.92 -8.16
N ILE A 49 0.42 4.44 -6.91
CA ILE A 49 1.08 3.18 -6.52
C ILE A 49 0.01 2.13 -6.24
N ASP A 50 0.00 1.11 -7.09
CA ASP A 50 -1.00 0.05 -7.11
C ASP A 50 -0.52 -1.21 -6.36
N LEU A 51 -1.24 -1.62 -5.31
CA LEU A 51 -0.87 -2.75 -4.45
C LEU A 51 -2.03 -3.70 -4.16
N LEU A 52 -1.74 -4.99 -4.19
CA LEU A 52 -2.67 -6.07 -3.84
C LEU A 52 -2.14 -6.86 -2.64
N ALA A 53 -2.93 -6.95 -1.59
CA ALA A 53 -2.62 -7.79 -0.43
C ALA A 53 -3.36 -9.12 -0.52
N ALA A 54 -2.61 -10.21 -0.49
CA ALA A 54 -3.17 -11.55 -0.38
C ALA A 54 -3.25 -11.94 1.10
N THR A 55 -4.42 -12.39 1.56
CA THR A 55 -4.63 -12.85 2.93
C THR A 55 -4.92 -14.35 3.00
N ALA A 56 -4.48 -14.99 4.08
CA ALA A 56 -4.68 -16.42 4.33
C ALA A 56 -6.13 -16.76 4.74
N SER A 57 -6.87 -15.74 5.18
CA SER A 57 -8.27 -15.84 5.61
C SER A 57 -9.00 -14.53 5.36
N ASP A 58 -10.30 -14.54 5.59
CA ASP A 58 -11.12 -13.33 5.57
C ASP A 58 -10.62 -12.30 6.59
N ILE A 59 -10.82 -11.03 6.23
CA ILE A 59 -10.50 -9.85 7.03
C ILE A 59 -11.76 -9.46 7.80
N SER A 60 -11.65 -9.27 9.11
CA SER A 60 -12.79 -8.83 9.93
C SER A 60 -13.04 -7.32 9.79
N ASP A 61 -14.24 -6.86 10.14
CA ASP A 61 -14.57 -5.43 10.13
C ASP A 61 -13.61 -4.59 10.99
N SER A 62 -13.15 -5.13 12.12
CA SER A 62 -12.17 -4.45 12.97
C SER A 62 -10.80 -4.32 12.30
N GLU A 63 -10.38 -5.35 11.54
CA GLU A 63 -9.13 -5.32 10.77
C GLU A 63 -9.25 -4.36 9.58
N VAL A 64 -10.41 -4.32 8.91
CA VAL A 64 -10.70 -3.32 7.87
C VAL A 64 -10.62 -1.90 8.46
N GLN A 65 -11.21 -1.66 9.62
CA GLN A 65 -11.15 -0.35 10.28
C GLN A 65 -9.70 0.03 10.66
N ALA A 66 -8.93 -0.91 11.21
CA ALA A 66 -7.52 -0.69 11.51
C ALA A 66 -6.69 -0.40 10.24
N LEU A 67 -6.97 -1.09 9.13
CA LEU A 67 -6.36 -0.79 7.84
C LEU A 67 -6.74 0.61 7.36
N ARG A 68 -7.99 1.06 7.50
CA ARG A 68 -8.40 2.43 7.12
C ARG A 68 -7.65 3.49 7.92
N GLU A 69 -7.53 3.31 9.23
CA GLU A 69 -6.78 4.23 10.10
C GLU A 69 -5.29 4.24 9.74
N MET A 70 -4.74 3.07 9.43
CA MET A 70 -3.37 2.91 8.97
C MET A 70 -3.11 3.65 7.65
N HIS A 71 -3.98 3.50 6.64
CA HIS A 71 -3.87 4.22 5.36
C HIS A 71 -4.03 5.73 5.55
N ALA A 72 -4.97 6.18 6.38
CA ALA A 72 -5.16 7.60 6.67
C ALA A 72 -3.94 8.20 7.38
N GLY A 73 -3.27 7.44 8.25
CA GLY A 73 -1.99 7.84 8.85
C GLY A 73 -0.88 7.92 7.80
N LEU A 74 -0.81 6.96 6.90
CA LEU A 74 0.19 6.94 5.83
C LEU A 74 0.03 8.12 4.86
N ALA A 75 -1.19 8.46 4.46
CA ALA A 75 -1.47 9.61 3.60
C ALA A 75 -0.98 10.94 4.24
N ARG A 76 -1.11 11.07 5.57
CA ARG A 76 -0.58 12.23 6.31
C ARG A 76 0.95 12.22 6.39
N ASP A 77 1.55 11.05 6.61
CA ASP A 77 3.00 10.87 6.69
C ASP A 77 3.68 11.15 5.33
N TYR A 78 2.94 10.97 4.23
CA TYR A 78 3.40 11.10 2.84
C TYR A 78 2.53 12.08 2.04
N GLU A 79 2.35 13.31 2.53
CA GLU A 79 1.49 14.34 1.93
C GLU A 79 1.80 14.63 0.45
N SER A 80 3.05 14.42 0.01
CA SER A 80 3.45 14.54 -1.40
C SER A 80 2.74 13.54 -2.33
N TRP A 81 2.16 12.47 -1.78
CA TRP A 81 1.43 11.42 -2.50
C TRP A 81 -0.10 11.57 -2.36
N ASP A 82 -0.62 12.58 -1.65
CA ASP A 82 -2.07 12.76 -1.39
C ASP A 82 -2.86 13.25 -2.63
N ASN A 83 -2.18 13.60 -3.73
CA ASN A 83 -2.82 13.87 -5.02
C ASN A 83 -3.18 12.59 -5.81
N ALA A 84 -2.74 11.42 -5.35
CA ALA A 84 -3.13 10.12 -5.89
C ALA A 84 -4.50 9.71 -5.31
N SER A 85 -5.53 9.68 -6.15
CA SER A 85 -6.91 9.44 -5.73
C SER A 85 -7.08 8.04 -5.13
N THR A 86 -6.95 7.91 -3.81
CA THR A 86 -7.07 6.61 -3.13
C THR A 86 -8.53 6.15 -3.10
N SER A 87 -8.95 5.44 -4.15
CA SER A 87 -10.27 4.78 -4.21
C SER A 87 -10.14 3.33 -3.73
N ILE A 88 -10.44 3.08 -2.45
CA ILE A 88 -10.51 1.72 -1.93
C ILE A 88 -11.85 1.11 -2.34
N THR A 89 -11.83 0.21 -3.33
CA THR A 89 -13.00 -0.60 -3.72
C THR A 89 -12.85 -1.99 -3.10
N TYR A 90 -13.87 -2.42 -2.35
CA TYR A 90 -13.99 -3.80 -1.88
C TYR A 90 -15.08 -4.53 -2.68
N PRO A 91 -14.95 -5.84 -2.93
CA PRO A 91 -16.05 -6.67 -3.41
C PRO A 91 -17.17 -6.80 -2.37
#